data_AF-A0A7C5Y434-F1
#
_entry.id   AF-A0A7C5Y434-F1
#
_cell.length_a   1.000
_cell.length_b   1.000
_cell.length_c   1.000
_cell.angle_alpha   90.00
_cell.angle_beta   90.00
_cell.angle_gamma   90.00
#
_symmetry.space_group_name_H-M   'P 1'
#
loop_
_entity.id
_entity.type
_entity.pdbx_description
1 polymer ?
#
loop_
_entity_poly.entity_id
_entity_poly.type
_entity_poly.pdbx_seq_one_letter_code
_entity_poly.pdbx_strand_id
1 'polypeptide(L)'
;MLETAGGPLRAWFYPRKALVKIVAEDVESREVLTDIIVSPIGDEALISDMLAEELEIAVESFGKGLWRFRWEQKLRESAKK
;
A
#
# COMPACT_ATOMS: atom_id res chain seq x y z
N MET A 1 -1.22 -19.11 -10.36
CA MET A 1 -1.07 -19.48 -8.94
C MET A 1 -0.01 -18.55 -8.40
N LEU A 2 -0.29 -17.82 -7.33
CA LEU A 2 0.67 -16.90 -6.73
C LEU A 2 1.42 -17.63 -5.61
N GLU A 3 2.74 -17.51 -5.57
CA GLU A 3 3.53 -18.04 -4.48
C GLU A 3 3.54 -17.03 -3.32
N THR A 4 3.30 -17.52 -2.11
CA THR A 4 3.38 -16.71 -0.87
C THR A 4 4.28 -17.43 0.13
N ALA A 5 4.68 -16.74 1.21
CA ALA A 5 5.41 -17.38 2.30
C ALA A 5 4.63 -18.54 2.95
N GLY A 6 3.29 -18.53 2.87
CA GLY A 6 2.42 -19.61 3.35
C GLY A 6 2.13 -20.71 2.31
N GLY A 7 2.77 -20.65 1.14
CA GLY A 7 2.56 -21.58 0.03
C GLY A 7 1.69 -21.00 -1.10
N PRO A 8 1.28 -21.85 -2.05
CA PRO A 8 0.55 -21.40 -3.24
C PRO A 8 -0.86 -20.91 -2.90
N LEU A 9 -1.18 -19.71 -3.39
CA LEU A 9 -2.47 -19.06 -3.22
C LEU A 9 -3.23 -19.01 -4.55
N ARG A 10 -4.52 -19.39 -4.50
CA ARG A 10 -5.48 -19.10 -5.56
C ARG A 10 -6.02 -17.69 -5.35
N ALA A 11 -5.61 -16.79 -6.22
CA ALA A 11 -6.02 -15.39 -6.24
C ALA A 11 -6.20 -14.93 -7.69
N TRP A 12 -6.94 -13.85 -7.87
CA TRP A 12 -7.09 -13.19 -9.17
C TRP A 12 -6.05 -12.10 -9.31
N PHE A 13 -5.38 -12.05 -10.46
CA PHE A 13 -4.35 -11.07 -10.75
C PHE A 13 -4.78 -10.20 -11.93
N TYR A 14 -4.81 -8.89 -11.70
CA TYR A 14 -5.19 -7.88 -12.69
C TYR A 14 -4.03 -6.89 -12.88
N PRO A 15 -3.18 -7.11 -13.89
CA PRO A 15 -2.01 -6.27 -14.11
C PRO A 15 -2.39 -4.89 -14.63
N ARG A 16 -1.80 -3.85 -14.04
CA ARG A 16 -1.90 -2.43 -14.42
C ARG A 16 -3.35 -1.96 -14.59
N LYS A 17 -4.20 -2.26 -13.61
CA LYS A 17 -5.65 -1.99 -13.67
C LYS A 17 -6.15 -0.90 -12.73
N ALA A 18 -5.32 -0.41 -11.81
CA ALA A 18 -5.69 0.67 -10.91
C ALA A 18 -4.69 1.82 -10.95
N LEU A 19 -5.20 3.04 -10.87
CA LEU A 19 -4.44 4.21 -10.41
C LEU A 19 -4.77 4.41 -8.94
N VAL A 20 -3.74 4.53 -8.10
CA VAL A 20 -3.89 4.76 -6.67
C VAL A 20 -3.06 5.97 -6.25
N LYS A 21 -3.53 6.68 -5.23
CA LYS A 21 -2.80 7.78 -4.60
C LYS A 21 -3.10 7.79 -3.10
N ILE A 22 -2.23 8.41 -2.32
CA ILE A 22 -2.52 8.72 -0.92
C ILE A 22 -3.32 10.01 -0.87
N VAL A 23 -4.43 9.99 -0.14
CA VAL A 23 -5.20 11.18 0.22
C VAL A 23 -5.02 11.39 1.72
N ALA A 24 -4.36 12.47 2.09
CA ALA A 24 -4.21 12.90 3.47
C ALA A 24 -4.94 14.24 3.68
N GLU A 25 -5.10 14.66 4.94
CA GLU A 25 -5.87 15.84 5.32
C GLU A 25 -5.50 17.12 4.54
N ASP A 26 -4.20 17.32 4.31
CA ASP A 26 -3.64 18.54 3.74
C ASP A 26 -2.94 18.35 2.39
N VAL A 27 -2.85 17.12 1.89
CA VAL A 27 -2.10 16.83 0.66
C VAL A 27 -2.53 15.52 0.02
N GLU A 28 -2.34 15.44 -1.28
CA GLU A 28 -2.47 14.20 -2.05
C GLU A 28 -1.13 13.85 -2.72
N SER A 29 -0.82 12.56 -2.81
CA SER A 29 0.34 12.11 -3.60
C SER A 29 0.02 12.15 -5.09
N ARG A 30 1.07 11.95 -5.92
CA ARG A 30 0.89 11.56 -7.32
C ARG A 30 0.09 10.25 -7.42
N GLU A 31 -0.57 10.06 -8.57
CA GLU A 31 -1.17 8.78 -8.93
C GLU A 31 -0.09 7.80 -9.40
N VAL A 32 -0.21 6.56 -8.92
CA VAL A 32 0.67 5.44 -9.27
C VAL A 32 -0.17 4.35 -9.92
N LEU A 33 0.24 3.90 -11.09
CA LEU A 33 -0.37 2.75 -11.77
C LEU A 33 0.11 1.46 -11.10
N THR A 34 -0.84 0.63 -10.68
CA THR A 34 -0.56 -0.59 -9.92
C THR A 34 -1.35 -1.79 -10.43
N ASP A 35 -0.86 -2.97 -10.05
CA ASP A 35 -1.54 -4.24 -10.22
C ASP A 35 -2.52 -4.47 -9.07
N ILE A 36 -3.55 -5.29 -9.29
CA ILE A 36 -4.50 -5.70 -8.24
C ILE A 36 -4.41 -7.21 -8.06
N ILE A 37 -4.24 -7.65 -6.83
CA ILE A 37 -4.40 -9.05 -6.43
C ILE A 37 -5.63 -9.15 -5.53
N VAL A 38 -6.62 -9.92 -5.95
CA VAL A 38 -7.79 -10.23 -5.14
C VAL A 38 -7.61 -11.61 -4.53
N SER A 39 -7.52 -11.65 -3.20
CA SER A 39 -7.34 -12.87 -2.41
C SER A 39 -8.60 -13.15 -1.58
N PRO A 40 -9.12 -14.39 -1.56
CA PRO A 40 -10.29 -14.74 -0.75
C PRO A 40 -10.00 -14.78 0.76
N ILE A 41 -8.72 -14.74 1.17
CA ILE A 41 -8.31 -14.82 2.58
C ILE A 41 -7.86 -13.48 3.17
N GLY A 42 -7.76 -12.43 2.36
CA GLY A 42 -7.42 -11.09 2.86
C GLY A 42 -8.67 -10.39 3.40
N ASP A 43 -8.60 -9.86 4.62
CA ASP A 43 -9.67 -9.09 5.27
C ASP A 43 -9.44 -7.57 5.19
N GLU A 44 -8.37 -7.14 4.53
CA GLU A 44 -8.02 -5.75 4.29
C GLU A 44 -7.18 -5.55 3.03
N ALA A 45 -7.13 -4.29 2.58
CA ALA A 45 -6.26 -3.89 1.49
C ALA A 45 -4.81 -3.80 1.98
N LEU A 46 -3.92 -4.51 1.30
CA LEU A 46 -2.48 -4.47 1.54
C LEU A 46 -1.79 -3.82 0.34
N ILE A 47 -0.72 -3.10 0.61
CA ILE A 47 0.19 -2.59 -0.41
C ILE A 47 1.54 -3.30 -0.28
N SER A 48 2.23 -3.51 -1.40
CA SER A 48 3.59 -4.03 -1.39
C SER A 48 4.59 -2.92 -1.05
N ASP A 49 5.79 -3.31 -0.62
CA ASP A 49 6.90 -2.38 -0.40
C ASP A 49 7.24 -1.57 -1.68
N MET A 50 7.09 -2.19 -2.86
CA MET A 50 7.28 -1.52 -4.14
C MET A 50 6.22 -0.43 -4.39
N LEU A 51 4.96 -0.68 -4.04
CA LEU A 51 3.92 0.35 -4.16
C LEU A 51 4.14 1.45 -3.11
N ALA A 52 4.58 1.11 -1.90
CA ALA A 52 4.93 2.09 -0.87
C ALA A 52 6.11 2.99 -1.31
N GLU A 53 7.13 2.43 -1.97
CA GLU A 53 8.24 3.16 -2.59
C GLU A 53 7.74 4.16 -3.64
N GLU A 54 6.91 3.71 -4.58
CA GLU A 54 6.36 4.57 -5.66
C GLU A 54 5.45 5.69 -5.13
N LEU A 55 4.73 5.42 -4.03
CA LEU A 55 3.93 6.41 -3.31
C LEU A 55 4.78 7.31 -2.38
N GLU A 56 6.10 7.12 -2.37
CA GLU A 56 7.06 7.89 -1.58
C GLU A 56 6.78 7.85 -0.08
N ILE A 57 6.31 6.70 0.42
CA ILE A 57 6.10 6.45 1.84
C ILE A 57 7.45 6.11 2.49
N ALA A 58 7.71 6.72 3.64
CA ALA A 58 8.73 6.29 4.58
C ALA A 58 8.06 5.88 5.89
N VAL A 59 8.23 4.62 6.28
CA VAL A 59 7.68 4.11 7.55
C VAL A 59 8.62 4.48 8.68
N GLU A 60 8.06 5.09 9.73
CA GLU A 60 8.80 5.50 10.93
C GLU A 60 8.53 4.52 12.08
N SER A 61 7.31 3.99 12.19
CA SER A 61 6.98 2.93 13.16
C SER A 61 5.77 2.10 12.73
N PHE A 62 6.02 0.85 12.30
CA PHE A 62 4.96 -0.09 11.88
C PHE A 62 3.91 -0.32 12.96
N GLY A 63 4.34 -0.69 14.19
CA GLY A 63 3.41 -1.03 15.27
C GLY A 63 2.56 0.13 15.79
N LYS A 64 2.98 1.37 15.51
CA LYS A 64 2.22 2.59 15.85
C LYS A 64 1.49 3.19 14.65
N GLY A 65 1.66 2.61 13.45
CA GLY A 65 1.15 3.19 12.21
C GLY A 65 1.72 4.56 11.89
N LEU A 66 2.97 4.84 12.27
CA LEU A 66 3.62 6.13 12.00
C LEU A 66 4.42 6.07 10.71
N TRP A 67 4.20 7.06 9.86
CA TRP A 67 4.84 7.19 8.56
C TRP A 67 4.92 8.67 8.15
N ARG A 68 5.57 8.97 7.03
CA ARG A 68 5.58 10.28 6.38
C ARG A 68 5.81 10.13 4.89
N PHE A 69 5.53 11.17 4.11
CA PHE A 69 6.09 11.26 2.76
C PHE A 69 7.61 11.51 2.82
N ARG A 70 8.37 10.99 1.85
CA ARG A 70 9.83 11.20 1.78
C ARG A 70 10.22 12.67 1.57
N TRP A 71 9.34 13.43 0.93
CA TRP A 71 9.53 14.85 0.65
C TRP A 71 9.08 15.77 1.80
N GLU A 72 8.62 15.22 2.93
CA GLU A 72 8.20 16.01 4.09
C GLU A 72 8.86 15.55 5.41
N GLN A 73 8.68 16.38 6.45
CA GLN A 73 9.08 16.06 7.84
C GLN A 73 7.87 15.82 8.75
N LYS A 74 6.64 15.99 8.25
CA LYS A 74 5.41 15.81 9.02
C LYS A 74 5.15 14.32 9.25
N LEU A 75 5.08 13.90 10.50
CA LEU A 75 4.63 12.55 10.86
C LEU A 75 3.12 12.43 10.66
N ARG A 76 2.70 11.29 10.13
CA ARG A 76 1.33 10.92 9.82
C ARG A 76 0.99 9.59 10.50
N GLU A 77 -0.28 9.42 10.83
CA GLU A 77 -0.83 8.20 11.39
C GLU A 77 -1.64 7.45 10.32
N SER A 78 -1.50 6.14 10.28
CA SER A 78 -2.39 5.27 9.49
C SER A 78 -3.82 5.36 9.99
N ALA A 79 -4.78 5.23 9.07
CA ALA A 79 -6.19 5.10 9.43
C ALA A 79 -6.38 3.90 10.38
N LYS A 80 -7.21 4.08 11.42
CA LYS A 80 -7.60 3.00 12.33
C LYS A 80 -8.77 2.25 11.70
N LYS A 81 -8.73 0.91 11.76
CA LYS A 81 -9.80 0.01 11.34
C LYS A 81 -10.98 0.11 12.32
#